data_AF-A0A821GCN0-F1
#
_entry.id   AF-A0A821GCN0-F1
#
_cell.length_a   1.000
_cell.length_b   1.000
_cell.length_c   1.000
_cell.angle_alpha   90.00
_cell.angle_beta   90.00
_cell.angle_gamma   90.00
#
_symmetry.space_group_name_H-M   'P 1'
#
loop_
_entity.id
_entity.type
_entity.pdbx_description
1 polymer ?
#
loop_
_entity_poly.entity_id
_entity_poly.type
_entity_poly.pdbx_seq_one_letter_code
_entity_poly.pdbx_strand_id
1 'polypeptide(L)'
;NYNKNRIHSARGAKDIEITLDGFMIFKGEISQACGNITATNDPSAYGETILFTTDDEILEKISTYDDMYVDQETAQNDEENTRTNSNRPPTAETNIRPMTRAMLRRPFTAIRASNASEVPEFRGKKLILTITETWGDQHYCGLTGIEVVDINDVECVVQSYDARPRDITVLPKNANDVRTLDKLFDGENITCNDYHMWLCPFIKKEKIRLTISLKGSKSLHGLRIWNYNKSLDDTYRGVKRLHVQLNEKIISPRQGFLLRRAPGHCFFDFAQEIVFAHAKTMHENPENQTQK
;
A
#
# COMPACT_ATOMS: atom_id res chain seq x y z
N ASN A 1 9.11 -11.78 6.48
CA ASN A 1 7.81 -12.35 6.89
C ASN A 1 7.62 -13.75 6.27
N TYR A 2 6.79 -14.67 6.80
CA TYR A 2 6.78 -16.12 6.42
C TYR A 2 6.44 -16.37 4.94
N ASN A 3 7.43 -16.68 4.09
CA ASN A 3 7.27 -16.74 2.63
C ASN A 3 7.49 -18.15 2.05
N LYS A 4 6.65 -19.11 2.43
CA LYS A 4 6.71 -20.49 1.91
C LYS A 4 5.96 -20.69 0.59
N ASN A 5 4.72 -20.21 0.54
CA ASN A 5 3.86 -20.18 -0.65
C ASN A 5 2.64 -19.28 -0.37
N ARG A 6 1.84 -18.98 -1.40
CA ARG A 6 0.66 -18.10 -1.31
C ARG A 6 -0.37 -18.53 -0.26
N ILE A 7 -0.53 -19.82 -0.01
CA ILE A 7 -1.51 -20.32 0.98
C ILE A 7 -0.98 -20.25 2.43
N HIS A 8 0.34 -20.11 2.61
CA HIS A 8 0.94 -20.04 3.93
C HIS A 8 1.43 -18.64 4.30
N SER A 9 1.39 -17.65 3.41
CA SER A 9 1.88 -16.30 3.70
C SER A 9 1.13 -15.63 4.86
N ALA A 10 -0.09 -16.07 5.16
CA ALA A 10 -0.88 -15.60 6.31
C ALA A 10 -0.32 -16.03 7.69
N ARG A 11 0.71 -16.87 7.74
CA ARG A 11 1.35 -17.33 9.00
C ARG A 11 2.44 -16.38 9.51
N GLY A 12 2.56 -15.22 8.89
CA GLY A 12 3.52 -14.19 9.23
C GLY A 12 3.21 -13.45 10.53
N ALA A 13 4.20 -12.70 11.04
CA ALA A 13 3.93 -11.67 12.04
C ALA A 13 3.29 -10.47 11.35
N LYS A 14 2.29 -9.85 12.00
CA LYS A 14 1.63 -8.64 11.53
C LYS A 14 2.12 -7.45 12.33
N ASP A 15 1.88 -7.46 13.64
CA ASP A 15 2.33 -6.41 14.55
C ASP A 15 3.70 -6.80 15.13
N ILE A 16 4.67 -5.90 15.04
CA ILE A 16 6.02 -6.09 15.57
C ILE A 16 6.37 -4.93 16.50
N GLU A 17 6.96 -5.30 17.63
CA GLU A 17 7.66 -4.40 18.55
C GLU A 17 9.14 -4.79 18.55
N ILE A 18 10.02 -3.83 18.27
CA ILE A 18 11.47 -4.00 18.30
C ILE A 18 12.02 -3.13 19.41
N THR A 19 12.83 -3.75 20.27
CA THR A 19 13.53 -3.06 21.35
C THR A 19 15.03 -3.20 21.17
N LEU A 20 15.77 -2.15 21.52
CA LEU A 20 17.23 -2.15 21.64
C LEU A 20 17.56 -1.74 23.08
N ASP A 21 18.27 -2.60 23.81
CA ASP A 21 18.61 -2.40 25.22
C ASP A 21 17.41 -2.07 26.13
N GLY A 22 16.24 -2.63 25.80
CA GLY A 22 14.99 -2.39 26.52
C GLY A 22 14.26 -1.10 26.13
N PHE A 23 14.83 -0.28 25.26
CA PHE A 23 14.16 0.88 24.67
C PHE A 23 13.41 0.48 23.40
N MET A 24 12.14 0.85 23.31
CA MET A 24 11.33 0.62 22.11
C MET A 24 11.83 1.48 20.95
N ILE A 25 12.35 0.85 19.90
CA ILE A 25 12.86 1.54 18.70
C ILE A 25 11.91 1.43 17.50
N PHE A 26 11.00 0.45 17.51
CA PHE A 26 9.97 0.34 16.49
C PHE A 26 8.72 -0.33 17.05
N LYS A 27 7.55 0.19 16.70
CA LYS A 27 6.26 -0.45 16.94
C LYS A 27 5.36 -0.18 15.74
N GLY A 28 5.07 -1.22 14.97
CA GLY A 28 4.37 -1.07 13.71
C GLY A 28 3.89 -2.38 13.11
N GLU A 29 3.24 -2.26 11.97
CA GLU A 29 2.79 -3.41 11.17
C GLU A 29 3.83 -3.71 10.10
N ILE A 30 4.08 -5.00 9.84
CA ILE A 30 4.84 -5.49 8.70
C ILE A 30 3.93 -6.22 7.70
N SER A 31 4.23 -6.08 6.43
CA SER A 31 3.46 -6.61 5.31
C SER A 31 3.52 -8.14 5.26
N GLN A 32 2.38 -8.73 4.90
CA GLN A 32 2.30 -10.16 4.60
C GLN A 32 3.23 -10.49 3.42
N ALA A 33 3.89 -11.66 3.48
CA ALA A 33 4.74 -12.10 2.39
C ALA A 33 3.94 -12.35 1.09
N CYS A 34 4.54 -12.07 -0.07
CA CYS A 34 3.92 -12.25 -1.39
C CYS A 34 3.54 -13.73 -1.67
N GLY A 35 4.23 -14.70 -1.04
CA GLY A 35 3.96 -16.12 -1.21
C GLY A 35 4.44 -16.69 -2.55
N ASN A 36 5.19 -15.93 -3.34
CA ASN A 36 5.67 -16.32 -4.65
C ASN A 36 7.20 -16.51 -4.58
N ILE A 37 7.64 -17.76 -4.47
CA ILE A 37 9.06 -18.12 -4.27
C ILE A 37 9.86 -18.25 -5.56
N THR A 38 9.24 -18.11 -6.74
CA THR A 38 9.85 -18.48 -8.03
C THR A 38 9.68 -17.46 -9.17
N ALA A 39 9.34 -16.18 -8.91
CA ALA A 39 8.96 -15.28 -10.01
C ALA A 39 9.55 -13.87 -10.02
N THR A 40 10.36 -13.48 -9.03
CA THR A 40 10.92 -12.13 -9.01
C THR A 40 12.43 -12.19 -8.79
N ASN A 41 13.19 -11.75 -9.78
CA ASN A 41 14.60 -11.35 -9.63
C ASN A 41 14.73 -10.03 -8.83
N ASP A 42 13.72 -9.69 -8.04
CA ASP A 42 13.60 -8.46 -7.28
C ASP A 42 13.78 -8.79 -5.78
N PRO A 43 14.92 -8.42 -5.17
CA PRO A 43 15.18 -8.61 -3.75
C PRO A 43 14.16 -7.91 -2.84
N SER A 44 13.49 -6.85 -3.31
CA SER A 44 12.47 -6.12 -2.54
C SER A 44 11.18 -6.93 -2.33
N ALA A 45 10.96 -7.98 -3.11
CA ALA A 45 9.77 -8.83 -3.00
C ALA A 45 9.79 -9.79 -1.78
N TYR A 46 10.93 -9.89 -1.08
CA TYR A 46 11.16 -10.90 -0.03
C TYR A 46 11.29 -10.33 1.39
N GLY A 47 11.34 -9.01 1.54
CA GLY A 47 11.53 -8.34 2.82
C GLY A 47 10.89 -6.97 2.85
N GLU A 48 10.51 -6.53 4.04
CA GLU A 48 10.15 -5.14 4.29
C GLU A 48 11.32 -4.48 5.02
N THR A 49 11.77 -3.34 4.51
CA THR A 49 12.83 -2.57 5.15
C THR A 49 12.22 -1.67 6.21
N ILE A 50 12.56 -1.92 7.46
CA ILE A 50 12.23 -1.03 8.56
C ILE A 50 13.40 -0.07 8.73
N LEU A 51 13.18 1.19 8.40
CA LEU A 51 14.18 2.23 8.54
C LEU A 51 14.11 2.82 9.95
N PHE A 52 15.18 2.68 10.72
CA PHE A 52 15.25 3.20 12.09
C PHE A 52 15.57 4.71 12.16
N THR A 53 16.12 5.27 11.08
CA THR A 53 16.44 6.70 10.97
C THR A 53 16.41 7.16 9.53
N THR A 54 15.85 8.35 9.30
CA THR A 54 15.87 9.08 8.01
C THR A 54 16.65 10.39 8.14
N ASP A 55 17.39 10.55 9.23
CA ASP A 55 18.16 11.76 9.53
C ASP A 55 19.46 11.74 8.72
N ASP A 56 19.62 12.73 7.85
CA ASP A 56 20.75 12.82 6.92
C ASP A 56 22.10 12.86 7.65
N GLU A 57 22.20 13.53 8.80
CA GLU A 57 23.45 13.57 9.57
C GLU A 57 23.81 12.22 10.18
N ILE A 58 22.80 11.46 10.62
CA ILE A 58 23.01 10.11 11.15
C ILE A 58 23.41 9.17 10.00
N LEU A 59 22.76 9.30 8.84
CA LEU A 59 23.08 8.50 7.66
C LEU A 59 24.49 8.78 7.13
N GLU A 60 24.92 10.04 7.11
CA GLU A 60 26.29 10.43 6.74
C GLU A 60 27.35 9.89 7.72
N LYS A 61 27.03 9.89 9.02
CA LYS A 61 27.89 9.24 10.02
C LYS A 61 27.96 7.73 9.80
N ILE A 62 26.84 7.09 9.46
CA ILE A 62 26.81 5.65 9.17
C ILE A 62 27.63 5.34 7.91
N SER A 63 27.47 6.12 6.84
CA SER A 63 28.19 5.89 5.58
C SER A 63 29.70 6.01 5.74
N THR A 64 30.17 6.89 6.62
CA THR A 64 31.60 7.03 6.95
C THR A 64 32.23 5.75 7.52
N TYR A 65 31.42 4.87 8.14
CA TYR A 65 31.88 3.65 8.80
C TYR A 65 31.36 2.36 8.14
N ASP A 66 30.71 2.47 6.98
CA ASP A 66 30.22 1.32 6.23
C ASP A 66 31.24 0.93 5.15
N ASP A 67 32.01 -0.14 5.39
CA ASP A 67 33.01 -0.67 4.45
C ASP A 67 32.41 -1.08 3.09
N MET A 68 31.08 -1.25 3.00
CA MET A 68 30.38 -1.54 1.74
C MET A 68 29.89 -0.29 1.01
N TYR A 69 29.95 0.88 1.65
CA TYR A 69 29.57 2.16 1.06
C TYR A 69 30.74 2.69 0.23
N VAL A 70 30.70 2.40 -1.08
CA VAL A 70 31.69 2.93 -2.02
C VAL A 70 31.22 4.30 -2.47
N ASP A 71 31.94 5.36 -2.08
CA ASP A 71 31.75 6.69 -2.64
C ASP A 71 31.86 6.61 -4.17
N GLN A 72 30.80 7.02 -4.87
CA GLN A 72 30.77 7.05 -6.33
C GLN A 72 31.81 8.02 -6.92
N GLU A 73 32.44 8.87 -6.10
CA GLU A 73 33.53 9.76 -6.53
C GLU A 73 34.89 9.06 -6.63
N THR A 74 35.13 7.96 -5.90
CA THR A 74 36.39 7.19 -5.97
C THR A 74 36.48 6.23 -7.15
N ALA A 75 35.37 5.97 -7.85
CA ALA A 75 35.33 5.00 -8.96
C ALA A 75 35.98 5.49 -10.27
N GLN A 76 36.47 6.73 -10.35
CA GLN A 76 37.11 7.27 -11.56
C GLN A 76 38.65 7.19 -11.57
N ASN A 77 39.32 6.79 -10.48
CA ASN A 77 40.79 6.86 -10.39
C ASN A 77 41.54 5.53 -10.25
N ASP A 78 40.86 4.39 -10.09
CA ASP A 78 41.52 3.10 -9.78
C ASP A 78 41.45 2.05 -10.92
N GLU A 79 41.34 2.46 -12.18
CA GLU A 79 41.32 1.51 -13.30
C GLU A 79 42.69 0.88 -13.66
N GLU A 80 43.82 1.31 -13.09
CA GLU A 80 45.12 0.91 -13.63
C GLU A 80 45.99 -0.07 -12.82
N ASN A 81 45.70 -0.44 -11.57
CA ASN A 81 46.60 -1.35 -10.85
C ASN A 81 45.91 -2.26 -9.84
N THR A 82 45.34 -3.39 -10.29
CA THR A 82 45.60 -4.75 -9.76
C THR A 82 44.68 -5.79 -10.40
N ARG A 83 45.13 -6.35 -11.54
CA ARG A 83 44.71 -7.69 -11.94
C ARG A 83 45.65 -8.69 -11.29
N THR A 84 45.20 -9.44 -10.28
CA THR A 84 45.45 -10.89 -10.12
C THR A 84 44.78 -11.46 -8.86
N ASN A 85 43.77 -12.33 -9.09
CA ASN A 85 43.19 -13.39 -8.23
C ASN A 85 42.51 -12.97 -6.90
N SER A 86 41.24 -13.27 -6.60
CA SER A 86 40.43 -14.47 -6.90
C SER A 86 38.91 -14.23 -6.74
N ASN A 87 38.15 -14.64 -7.76
CA ASN A 87 36.80 -15.23 -7.79
C ASN A 87 35.60 -14.57 -7.08
N ARG A 88 34.87 -13.76 -7.84
CA ARG A 88 33.39 -13.78 -7.88
C ARG A 88 32.96 -13.85 -9.36
N PRO A 89 32.08 -14.78 -9.77
CA PRO A 89 31.79 -15.01 -11.19
C PRO A 89 31.06 -13.82 -11.85
N PRO A 90 31.38 -13.50 -13.11
CA PRO A 90 30.78 -12.41 -13.87
C PRO A 90 29.64 -12.93 -14.77
N THR A 91 28.56 -12.15 -14.85
CA THR A 91 27.65 -12.12 -16.00
C THR A 91 27.15 -10.68 -16.08
N ALA A 92 27.96 -9.78 -16.62
CA ALA A 92 28.03 -9.47 -18.05
C ALA A 92 26.73 -8.84 -18.54
N GLU A 93 26.71 -7.52 -18.40
CA GLU A 93 26.08 -6.63 -19.36
C GLU A 93 26.45 -7.06 -20.78
N THR A 94 25.44 -7.19 -21.64
CA THR A 94 25.62 -6.97 -23.08
C THR A 94 24.63 -5.92 -23.50
N ASN A 95 25.17 -4.73 -23.80
CA ASN A 95 24.51 -3.67 -24.53
C ASN A 95 23.95 -4.21 -25.85
N ILE A 96 22.63 -4.25 -25.99
CA ILE A 96 21.87 -3.84 -27.18
C ILE A 96 20.48 -3.40 -26.67
N ARG A 97 20.19 -2.10 -26.74
CA ARG A 97 18.80 -1.62 -26.78
C ARG A 97 18.22 -1.95 -28.15
N PRO A 98 16.99 -2.47 -28.22
CA PRO A 98 16.09 -2.11 -29.31
C PRO A 98 14.87 -1.37 -28.77
N MET A 99 14.59 -0.22 -29.40
CA MET A 99 13.29 0.43 -29.31
C MET A 99 12.20 -0.41 -29.99
N THR A 100 10.97 -0.17 -29.53
CA THR A 100 9.69 -0.15 -30.27
C THR A 100 8.84 -1.41 -30.51
N ARG A 101 7.57 -1.22 -30.09
CA ARG A 101 6.26 -1.58 -30.70
C ARG A 101 5.66 -2.98 -30.48
N ALA A 102 4.57 -2.96 -29.72
CA ALA A 102 3.19 -3.31 -30.09
C ALA A 102 2.92 -4.58 -30.92
N MET A 103 2.11 -5.46 -30.29
CA MET A 103 1.14 -6.43 -30.84
C MET A 103 1.68 -7.59 -31.70
N LEU A 104 1.43 -8.85 -31.29
CA LEU A 104 0.28 -9.66 -31.75
C LEU A 104 0.38 -11.15 -31.32
N ARG A 105 -0.54 -11.58 -30.45
CA ARG A 105 -1.29 -12.88 -30.35
C ARG A 105 -0.58 -14.23 -30.58
N ARG A 106 -1.00 -15.25 -29.79
CA ARG A 106 -1.92 -16.34 -30.24
C ARG A 106 -2.47 -17.21 -29.08
N PRO A 107 -3.55 -17.97 -29.32
CA PRO A 107 -4.60 -18.30 -28.34
C PRO A 107 -4.29 -19.60 -27.59
N PHE A 108 -4.79 -19.70 -26.35
CA PHE A 108 -4.91 -21.00 -25.70
C PHE A 108 -6.34 -21.52 -25.88
N THR A 109 -6.45 -22.59 -26.65
CA THR A 109 -7.63 -23.47 -26.71
C THR A 109 -7.41 -24.69 -25.83
N ALA A 110 -8.51 -25.08 -25.17
CA ALA A 110 -8.79 -26.31 -24.41
C ALA A 110 -8.17 -26.36 -22.99
N ILE A 111 -8.93 -26.68 -21.93
CA ILE A 111 -10.01 -27.67 -21.82
C ILE A 111 -11.17 -27.11 -20.96
N ARG A 112 -12.42 -27.29 -21.45
CA ARG A 112 -13.64 -27.18 -20.64
C ARG A 112 -13.62 -28.29 -19.59
N ALA A 113 -13.36 -27.94 -18.34
CA ALA A 113 -13.90 -28.66 -17.19
C ALA A 113 -15.13 -27.88 -16.72
N SER A 114 -16.30 -28.45 -16.95
CA SER A 114 -17.57 -27.99 -16.42
C SER A 114 -17.55 -28.02 -14.89
N ASN A 115 -17.41 -26.85 -14.30
CA ASN A 115 -18.19 -26.37 -13.17
C ASN A 115 -18.13 -24.84 -13.26
N ALA A 116 -19.27 -24.19 -13.48
CA ALA A 116 -19.38 -22.74 -13.45
C ALA A 116 -19.07 -22.26 -12.02
N SER A 117 -17.77 -22.03 -11.73
CA SER A 117 -17.33 -21.51 -10.45
C SER A 117 -17.56 -20.00 -10.46
N GLU A 118 -18.45 -19.53 -9.58
CA GLU A 118 -18.97 -18.17 -9.46
C GLU A 118 -17.87 -17.09 -9.60
N VAL A 119 -18.12 -16.09 -10.45
CA VAL A 119 -17.27 -14.89 -10.56
C VAL A 119 -17.41 -14.07 -9.25
N PRO A 120 -16.34 -13.50 -8.66
CA PRO A 120 -16.30 -13.14 -7.24
C PRO A 120 -17.33 -12.10 -6.79
N GLU A 121 -17.79 -12.27 -5.54
CA GLU A 121 -18.82 -11.56 -4.76
C GLU A 121 -18.71 -10.02 -4.63
N PHE A 122 -17.73 -9.36 -5.23
CA PHE A 122 -17.48 -7.91 -5.10
C PHE A 122 -17.66 -7.15 -6.42
N ARG A 123 -18.80 -7.39 -7.07
CA ARG A 123 -19.18 -6.65 -8.27
C ARG A 123 -19.99 -5.41 -7.92
N GLY A 124 -19.51 -4.23 -8.32
CA GLY A 124 -20.24 -3.01 -8.11
C GLY A 124 -19.66 -1.79 -8.79
N LYS A 125 -20.28 -0.64 -8.53
CA LYS A 125 -19.86 0.65 -9.10
C LYS A 125 -19.78 1.77 -8.08
N LYS A 126 -20.26 1.58 -6.86
CA LYS A 126 -20.28 2.61 -5.83
C LYS A 126 -19.64 2.08 -4.55
N LEU A 127 -18.54 2.71 -4.15
CA LEU A 127 -17.89 2.48 -2.87
C LEU A 127 -18.22 3.63 -1.91
N ILE A 128 -18.37 3.28 -0.64
CA ILE A 128 -18.42 4.22 0.46
C ILE A 128 -17.30 3.83 1.43
N LEU A 129 -16.31 4.72 1.57
CA LEU A 129 -15.23 4.58 2.52
C LEU A 129 -15.56 5.42 3.75
N THR A 130 -15.57 4.81 4.92
CA THR A 130 -15.89 5.49 6.18
C THR A 130 -14.67 5.44 7.10
N ILE A 131 -14.09 6.60 7.35
CA ILE A 131 -12.94 6.77 8.23
C ILE A 131 -13.45 7.00 9.66
N THR A 132 -12.89 6.26 10.62
CA THR A 132 -13.31 6.30 12.03
C THR A 132 -12.20 6.66 13.00
N GLU A 133 -10.94 6.54 12.60
CA GLU A 133 -9.78 6.90 13.42
C GLU A 133 -8.65 7.46 12.55
N THR A 134 -7.89 8.39 13.11
CA THR A 134 -6.60 8.89 12.62
C THR A 134 -5.45 8.28 13.44
N TRP A 135 -4.20 8.49 13.00
CA TRP A 135 -3.03 8.01 13.73
C TRP A 135 -2.69 8.82 14.99
N GLY A 136 -3.18 10.04 15.12
CA GLY A 136 -3.01 10.85 16.34
C GLY A 136 -3.52 12.28 16.27
N ASP A 137 -3.76 12.84 15.09
CA ASP A 137 -4.28 14.20 14.97
C ASP A 137 -5.76 14.28 15.41
N GLN A 138 -6.06 15.27 16.26
CA GLN A 138 -7.38 15.46 16.87
C GLN A 138 -8.32 16.33 16.03
N HIS A 139 -7.78 17.07 15.06
CA HIS A 139 -8.47 18.13 14.31
C HIS A 139 -8.53 17.86 12.82
N TYR A 140 -7.63 17.05 12.28
CA TYR A 140 -7.53 16.80 10.85
C TYR A 140 -7.34 15.33 10.51
N CYS A 141 -7.86 14.96 9.34
CA CYS A 141 -7.67 13.67 8.72
C CYS A 141 -7.32 13.88 7.25
N GLY A 142 -6.31 13.16 6.76
CA GLY A 142 -5.88 13.28 5.37
C GLY A 142 -5.42 11.97 4.76
N LEU A 143 -5.30 12.00 3.43
CA LEU A 143 -4.72 10.96 2.59
C LEU A 143 -3.99 11.64 1.43
N THR A 144 -3.00 10.96 0.87
CA THR A 144 -2.34 11.40 -0.37
C THR A 144 -3.13 10.90 -1.58
N GLY A 145 -3.48 9.62 -1.63
CA GLY A 145 -4.11 9.03 -2.81
C GLY A 145 -4.95 7.78 -2.54
N ILE A 146 -5.91 7.51 -3.44
CA ILE A 146 -6.72 6.29 -3.44
C ILE A 146 -6.91 5.78 -4.87
N GLU A 147 -6.59 4.51 -5.08
CA GLU A 147 -6.95 3.78 -6.29
C GLU A 147 -7.93 2.65 -5.96
N VAL A 148 -8.91 2.43 -6.84
CA VAL A 148 -9.80 1.26 -6.78
C VAL A 148 -9.35 0.27 -7.84
N VAL A 149 -9.01 -0.95 -7.47
CA VAL A 149 -8.44 -1.94 -8.41
C VAL A 149 -9.43 -3.05 -8.74
N ASP A 150 -9.46 -3.46 -10.01
CA ASP A 150 -10.27 -4.57 -10.49
C ASP A 150 -9.58 -5.94 -10.28
N ILE A 151 -10.28 -7.03 -10.58
CA ILE A 151 -9.76 -8.41 -10.45
C ILE A 151 -8.51 -8.71 -11.29
N ASN A 152 -8.15 -7.85 -12.24
CA ASN A 152 -6.94 -7.96 -13.06
C ASN A 152 -5.83 -7.02 -12.55
N ASP A 153 -5.99 -6.45 -11.36
CA ASP A 153 -5.08 -5.49 -10.74
C ASP A 153 -4.95 -4.15 -11.53
N VAL A 154 -5.99 -3.84 -12.31
CA VAL A 154 -6.06 -2.60 -13.11
C VAL A 154 -6.87 -1.56 -12.35
N GLU A 155 -6.36 -0.33 -12.30
CA GLU A 155 -7.07 0.81 -11.73
C GLU A 155 -8.41 1.04 -12.46
N CYS A 156 -9.48 1.14 -11.69
CA CYS A 156 -10.80 1.45 -12.15
C CYS A 156 -10.97 2.95 -12.37
N VAL A 157 -11.43 3.33 -13.57
CA VAL A 157 -11.78 4.73 -13.86
C VAL A 157 -12.89 5.22 -12.93
N VAL A 158 -12.57 6.24 -12.13
CA VAL A 158 -13.52 6.95 -11.27
C VAL A 158 -14.38 7.88 -12.14
N GLN A 159 -15.70 7.77 -12.01
CA GLN A 159 -16.68 8.63 -12.68
C GLN A 159 -17.03 9.86 -11.85
N SER A 160 -17.18 9.71 -10.54
CA SER A 160 -17.44 10.82 -9.62
C SER A 160 -17.07 10.46 -8.19
N TYR A 161 -16.82 11.49 -7.38
CA TYR A 161 -16.48 11.35 -5.97
C TYR A 161 -17.05 12.50 -5.14
N ASP A 162 -17.33 12.24 -3.86
CA ASP A 162 -17.75 13.23 -2.89
C ASP A 162 -17.30 12.82 -1.48
N ALA A 163 -17.21 13.79 -0.56
CA ALA A 163 -16.76 13.57 0.80
C ALA A 163 -17.57 14.40 1.80
N ARG A 164 -17.72 13.88 3.03
CA ARG A 164 -18.34 14.58 4.15
C ARG A 164 -17.54 14.39 5.44
N PRO A 165 -16.94 15.44 6.00
CA PRO A 165 -16.70 16.76 5.38
C PRO A 165 -15.95 16.65 4.04
N ARG A 166 -16.12 17.64 3.15
CA ARG A 166 -15.58 17.55 1.78
C ARG A 166 -14.05 17.57 1.77
N ASP A 167 -13.50 18.60 2.37
CA ASP A 167 -12.08 18.86 2.53
C ASP A 167 -11.93 20.04 3.50
N ILE A 168 -10.72 20.56 3.68
CA ILE A 168 -10.42 21.62 4.64
C ILE A 168 -11.08 22.95 4.29
N THR A 169 -11.48 23.16 3.03
CA THR A 169 -12.09 24.42 2.57
C THR A 169 -13.48 24.69 3.16
N VAL A 170 -14.10 23.67 3.77
CA VAL A 170 -15.32 23.84 4.56
C VAL A 170 -15.13 24.75 5.78
N LEU A 171 -13.88 24.93 6.23
CA LEU A 171 -13.54 25.87 7.29
C LEU A 171 -13.36 27.28 6.68
N PRO A 172 -14.07 28.31 7.16
CA PRO A 172 -13.99 29.66 6.58
C PRO A 172 -12.57 30.24 6.49
N LYS A 173 -11.69 29.89 7.43
CA LYS A 173 -10.28 30.35 7.45
C LYS A 173 -9.41 29.71 6.37
N ASN A 174 -9.87 28.62 5.76
CA ASN A 174 -9.13 27.79 4.81
C ASN A 174 -9.82 27.71 3.44
N ALA A 175 -10.68 28.67 3.09
CA ALA A 175 -11.47 28.65 1.86
C ALA A 175 -10.62 28.54 0.56
N ASN A 176 -9.37 28.99 0.59
CA ASN A 176 -8.43 28.94 -0.55
C ASN A 176 -7.32 27.89 -0.36
N ASP A 177 -7.46 26.97 0.59
CA ASP A 177 -6.48 25.92 0.83
C ASP A 177 -6.50 24.90 -0.33
N VAL A 178 -5.32 24.47 -0.77
CA VAL A 178 -5.15 23.62 -1.96
C VAL A 178 -5.39 22.13 -1.68
N ARG A 179 -5.54 21.74 -0.40
CA ARG A 179 -5.69 20.35 0.04
C ARG A 179 -7.12 19.83 -0.13
N THR A 180 -7.63 19.93 -1.35
CA THR A 180 -9.00 19.65 -1.75
C THR A 180 -9.24 18.18 -2.12
N LEU A 181 -10.51 17.76 -2.20
CA LEU A 181 -10.88 16.36 -2.42
C LEU A 181 -10.33 15.74 -3.72
N ASP A 182 -10.14 16.54 -4.77
CA ASP A 182 -9.60 16.08 -6.06
C ASP A 182 -8.19 15.48 -5.94
N LYS A 183 -7.41 15.85 -4.91
CA LYS A 183 -6.05 15.33 -4.70
C LYS A 183 -5.99 13.83 -4.48
N LEU A 184 -7.08 13.21 -4.03
CA LEU A 184 -7.13 11.74 -3.91
C LEU A 184 -7.00 10.99 -5.24
N PHE A 185 -7.19 11.68 -6.37
CA PHE A 185 -7.29 11.10 -7.71
C PHE A 185 -6.46 11.86 -8.76
N ASP A 186 -5.48 12.68 -8.35
CA ASP A 186 -4.65 13.44 -9.29
C ASP A 186 -3.45 12.62 -9.83
N GLY A 187 -3.15 11.47 -9.23
CA GLY A 187 -2.12 10.51 -9.66
C GLY A 187 -0.75 10.76 -9.02
N GLU A 188 -0.56 11.85 -8.28
CA GLU A 188 0.71 12.19 -7.62
C GLU A 188 0.78 11.55 -6.22
N ASN A 189 0.77 10.22 -6.19
CA ASN A 189 0.59 9.44 -4.97
C ASN A 189 1.86 9.28 -4.11
N ILE A 190 3.04 9.29 -4.74
CA ILE A 190 4.35 9.08 -4.09
C ILE A 190 5.00 10.44 -3.85
N THR A 191 4.54 11.15 -2.81
CA THR A 191 4.97 12.54 -2.58
C THR A 191 4.95 12.94 -1.10
N CYS A 192 5.71 13.97 -0.76
CA CYS A 192 5.62 14.72 0.50
C CYS A 192 5.05 16.14 0.29
N ASN A 193 4.78 16.53 -0.95
CA ASN A 193 4.22 17.83 -1.28
C ASN A 193 2.72 17.83 -0.95
N ASP A 194 2.30 18.65 0.01
CA ASP A 194 0.91 18.68 0.47
C ASP A 194 -0.06 19.31 -0.53
N TYR A 195 0.43 19.93 -1.61
CA TYR A 195 -0.39 20.35 -2.75
C TYR A 195 -1.05 19.17 -3.48
N HIS A 196 -0.54 17.96 -3.27
CA HIS A 196 -1.06 16.70 -3.81
C HIS A 196 -1.67 15.82 -2.71
N MET A 197 -2.17 16.43 -1.63
CA MET A 197 -2.80 15.69 -0.53
C MET A 197 -4.17 16.24 -0.20
N TRP A 198 -5.11 15.34 0.08
CA TRP A 198 -6.40 15.71 0.61
C TRP A 198 -6.32 15.86 2.13
N LEU A 199 -6.93 16.92 2.65
CA LEU A 199 -7.09 17.13 4.09
C LEU A 199 -8.53 17.55 4.38
N CYS A 200 -9.10 17.07 5.48
CA CYS A 200 -10.42 17.49 5.94
C CYS A 200 -10.43 17.64 7.48
N PRO A 201 -11.36 18.44 8.03
CA PRO A 201 -11.53 18.52 9.46
C PRO A 201 -12.02 17.18 10.03
N PHE A 202 -11.47 16.83 11.17
CA PHE A 202 -11.78 15.63 11.93
C PHE A 202 -12.25 16.01 13.33
N ILE A 203 -13.31 15.36 13.78
CA ILE A 203 -13.80 15.46 15.15
C ILE A 203 -13.84 14.05 15.70
N LYS A 204 -13.20 13.85 16.86
CA LYS A 204 -13.17 12.53 17.51
C LYS A 204 -14.60 11.99 17.70
N LYS A 205 -14.81 10.73 17.31
CA LYS A 205 -16.10 9.99 17.27
C LYS A 205 -17.03 10.31 16.10
N GLU A 206 -16.76 11.36 15.32
CA GLU A 206 -17.45 11.57 14.06
C GLU A 206 -16.83 10.75 12.94
N LYS A 207 -17.62 10.45 11.91
CA LYS A 207 -17.21 9.61 10.79
C LYS A 207 -17.03 10.50 9.56
N ILE A 208 -15.88 10.41 8.92
CA ILE A 208 -15.68 11.00 7.60
C ILE A 208 -16.11 9.98 6.56
N ARG A 209 -16.90 10.41 5.58
CA ARG A 209 -17.44 9.52 4.55
C ARG A 209 -16.99 9.98 3.17
N LEU A 210 -16.23 9.14 2.47
CA LEU A 210 -15.89 9.27 1.06
C LEU A 210 -16.82 8.39 0.24
N THR A 211 -17.38 8.93 -0.84
CA THR A 211 -18.19 8.19 -1.81
C THR A 211 -17.48 8.22 -3.15
N ILE A 212 -17.23 7.05 -3.74
CA ILE A 212 -16.55 6.89 -5.03
C ILE A 212 -17.49 6.12 -5.96
N SER A 213 -17.78 6.69 -7.13
CA SER A 213 -18.54 6.03 -8.19
C SER A 213 -17.64 5.75 -9.38
N LEU A 214 -17.63 4.50 -9.85
CA LEU A 214 -16.81 4.03 -10.96
C LEU A 214 -17.57 4.14 -12.29
N LYS A 215 -16.82 4.24 -13.39
CA LYS A 215 -17.37 4.16 -14.75
C LYS A 215 -17.83 2.73 -15.05
N GLY A 216 -19.12 2.48 -14.79
CA GLY A 216 -19.76 1.19 -14.96
C GLY A 216 -19.50 0.23 -13.80
N SER A 217 -20.19 -0.91 -13.81
CA SER A 217 -19.99 -1.95 -12.79
C SER A 217 -18.71 -2.73 -13.10
N LYS A 218 -17.85 -2.87 -12.08
CA LYS A 218 -16.57 -3.57 -12.13
C LYS A 218 -16.56 -4.72 -11.12
N SER A 219 -15.79 -5.76 -11.40
CA SER A 219 -15.46 -6.79 -10.40
C SER A 219 -14.19 -6.33 -9.69
N LEU A 220 -14.28 -6.04 -8.40
CA LEU A 220 -13.21 -5.38 -7.64
C LEU A 220 -12.31 -6.40 -6.94
N HIS A 221 -11.02 -6.10 -6.91
CA HIS A 221 -10.02 -6.82 -6.10
C HIS A 221 -9.81 -6.14 -4.74
N GLY A 222 -9.75 -4.80 -4.73
CA GLY A 222 -9.29 -4.08 -3.57
C GLY A 222 -9.14 -2.57 -3.75
N LEU A 223 -8.35 -1.96 -2.87
CA LEU A 223 -7.93 -0.57 -2.90
C LEU A 223 -6.41 -0.48 -2.78
N ARG A 224 -5.78 0.51 -3.42
CA ARG A 224 -4.45 0.99 -3.03
C ARG A 224 -4.60 2.35 -2.36
N ILE A 225 -3.97 2.53 -1.21
CA ILE A 225 -4.09 3.75 -0.41
C ILE A 225 -2.70 4.29 -0.07
N TRP A 226 -2.51 5.57 -0.33
CA TRP A 226 -1.35 6.34 0.10
C TRP A 226 -1.80 7.27 1.22
N ASN A 227 -1.31 7.02 2.42
CA ASN A 227 -1.71 7.77 3.61
C ASN A 227 -1.05 9.17 3.66
N TYR A 228 -1.56 10.10 4.47
CA TYR A 228 -1.07 11.49 4.51
C TYR A 228 0.43 11.54 4.85
N ASN A 229 1.25 12.10 3.93
CA ASN A 229 2.71 11.89 3.94
C ASN A 229 3.54 13.19 3.93
N LYS A 230 2.98 14.33 4.36
CA LYS A 230 3.65 15.64 4.26
C LYS A 230 5.03 15.68 4.94
N SER A 231 5.10 15.18 6.15
CA SER A 231 6.29 15.12 7.00
C SER A 231 6.09 14.05 8.06
N LEU A 232 7.15 13.60 8.74
CA LEU A 232 7.05 12.59 9.79
C LEU A 232 6.01 12.97 10.87
N ASP A 233 6.03 14.23 11.34
CA ASP A 233 5.09 14.74 12.33
C ASP A 233 3.66 14.87 11.77
N ASP A 234 3.52 15.28 10.51
CA ASP A 234 2.20 15.43 9.91
C ASP A 234 1.53 14.09 9.59
N THR A 235 2.28 12.97 9.53
CA THR A 235 1.72 11.63 9.27
C THR A 235 0.69 11.18 10.31
N TYR A 236 0.64 11.80 11.50
CA TYR A 236 -0.40 11.55 12.50
C TYR A 236 -1.81 11.99 12.05
N ARG A 237 -1.91 12.83 11.00
CA ARG A 237 -3.18 13.16 10.31
C ARG A 237 -3.69 12.02 9.45
N GLY A 238 -2.86 11.02 9.18
CA GLY A 238 -3.21 9.90 8.34
C GLY A 238 -4.38 9.08 8.90
N VAL A 239 -5.12 8.45 8.00
CA VAL A 239 -6.20 7.51 8.33
C VAL A 239 -5.62 6.28 9.03
N LYS A 240 -6.25 5.85 10.12
CA LYS A 240 -5.91 4.62 10.85
C LYS A 240 -6.93 3.51 10.65
N ARG A 241 -8.24 3.83 10.72
CA ARG A 241 -9.31 2.84 10.50
C ARG A 241 -10.23 3.23 9.36
N LEU A 242 -10.37 2.31 8.41
CA LEU A 242 -11.20 2.46 7.21
C LEU A 242 -12.23 1.33 7.12
N HIS A 243 -13.51 1.68 7.07
CA HIS A 243 -14.58 0.75 6.71
C HIS A 243 -14.97 0.94 5.26
N VAL A 244 -15.28 -0.15 4.57
CA VAL A 244 -15.58 -0.15 3.14
C VAL A 244 -16.92 -0.81 2.90
N GLN A 245 -17.77 -0.14 2.13
CA GLN A 245 -19.07 -0.63 1.70
C GLN A 245 -19.13 -0.57 0.17
N LEU A 246 -19.58 -1.64 -0.46
CA LEU A 246 -19.77 -1.77 -1.91
C LEU A 246 -21.24 -2.08 -2.20
N ASN A 247 -21.90 -1.26 -3.02
CA ASN A 247 -23.34 -1.41 -3.33
C ASN A 247 -24.19 -1.70 -2.08
N GLU A 248 -23.98 -0.92 -1.03
CA GLU A 248 -24.68 -1.05 0.26
C GLU A 248 -24.25 -2.23 1.17
N LYS A 249 -23.48 -3.20 0.69
CA LYS A 249 -22.91 -4.28 1.52
C LYS A 249 -21.60 -3.83 2.16
N ILE A 250 -21.46 -3.95 3.48
CA ILE A 250 -20.18 -3.74 4.16
C ILE A 250 -19.25 -4.91 3.79
N ILE A 251 -18.09 -4.60 3.25
CA ILE A 251 -17.08 -5.58 2.81
C ILE A 251 -15.80 -5.55 3.66
N SER A 252 -15.64 -4.53 4.50
CA SER A 252 -14.58 -4.51 5.52
C SER A 252 -14.92 -5.41 6.71
N PRO A 253 -13.92 -5.89 7.47
CA PRO A 253 -14.12 -6.50 8.79
C PRO A 253 -14.90 -5.60 9.75
N ARG A 254 -15.45 -6.18 10.82
CA ARG A 254 -16.22 -5.43 11.83
C ARG A 254 -15.43 -4.26 12.42
N GLN A 255 -14.14 -4.45 12.65
CA GLN A 255 -13.23 -3.44 13.20
C GLN A 255 -12.73 -2.42 12.14
N GLY A 256 -13.06 -2.63 10.87
CA GLY A 256 -12.47 -1.91 9.74
C GLY A 256 -11.10 -2.46 9.34
N PHE A 257 -10.59 -2.01 8.20
CA PHE A 257 -9.20 -2.18 7.82
C PHE A 257 -8.32 -1.24 8.64
N LEU A 258 -7.21 -1.76 9.14
CA LEU A 258 -6.15 -0.96 9.75
C LEU A 258 -5.23 -0.47 8.64
N LEU A 259 -5.07 0.84 8.52
CA LEU A 259 -4.15 1.44 7.56
C LEU A 259 -2.85 1.81 8.26
N ARG A 260 -1.71 1.49 7.66
CA ARG A 260 -0.37 1.88 8.10
C ARG A 260 -0.23 3.39 8.06
N ARG A 261 0.53 3.94 9.01
CA ARG A 261 0.95 5.34 8.98
C ARG A 261 1.90 5.55 7.79
N ALA A 262 1.83 6.71 7.17
CA ALA A 262 2.81 7.07 6.14
C ALA A 262 4.22 7.20 6.74
N PRO A 263 5.28 7.02 5.94
CA PRO A 263 6.66 7.11 6.43
C PRO A 263 7.12 8.56 6.72
N GLY A 264 6.52 9.57 6.09
CA GLY A 264 6.95 10.97 6.20
C GLY A 264 8.03 11.38 5.20
N HIS A 265 8.35 10.50 4.25
CA HIS A 265 9.26 10.73 3.11
C HIS A 265 8.70 9.99 1.87
N CYS A 266 9.25 10.24 0.67
CA CYS A 266 8.77 9.62 -0.58
C CYS A 266 9.86 8.90 -1.38
N PHE A 267 10.87 8.33 -0.71
CA PHE A 267 11.97 7.57 -1.33
C PHE A 267 11.53 6.26 -2.00
N PHE A 268 10.38 5.73 -1.61
CA PHE A 268 9.79 4.53 -2.18
C PHE A 268 8.26 4.64 -2.22
N ASP A 269 7.63 3.78 -3.00
CA ASP A 269 6.18 3.66 -3.01
C ASP A 269 5.68 3.06 -1.69
N PHE A 270 4.94 3.87 -0.93
CA PHE A 270 4.38 3.51 0.37
C PHE A 270 2.91 3.10 0.30
N ALA A 271 2.40 2.75 -0.89
CA ALA A 271 1.06 2.23 -1.08
C ALA A 271 0.77 1.08 -0.09
N GLN A 272 -0.41 1.12 0.53
CA GLN A 272 -0.98 -0.04 1.18
C GLN A 272 -2.10 -0.61 0.34
N GLU A 273 -1.95 -1.87 -0.06
CA GLU A 273 -3.00 -2.61 -0.72
C GLU A 273 -3.96 -3.24 0.29
N ILE A 274 -5.26 -3.04 0.05
CA ILE A 274 -6.35 -3.67 0.80
C ILE A 274 -7.08 -4.61 -0.14
N VAL A 275 -6.91 -5.91 0.08
CA VAL A 275 -7.61 -6.94 -0.69
C VAL A 275 -8.98 -7.23 -0.06
N PHE A 276 -10.03 -7.24 -0.88
CA PHE A 276 -11.36 -7.66 -0.45
C PHE A 276 -11.41 -9.18 -0.34
N ALA A 277 -11.12 -9.71 0.85
CA ALA A 277 -11.19 -11.15 1.11
C ALA A 277 -12.65 -11.65 1.16
N HIS A 278 -12.87 -12.91 0.75
CA HIS A 278 -14.14 -13.60 1.02
C HIS A 278 -14.31 -13.76 2.54
N ALA A 279 -15.33 -13.13 3.11
CA ALA A 279 -15.84 -13.56 4.38
C ALA A 279 -16.52 -14.92 4.16
N LYS A 280 -15.83 -16.04 4.44
CA LYS A 280 -16.52 -17.30 4.64
C LYS A 280 -17.45 -17.09 5.82
N THR A 281 -18.75 -17.03 5.55
CA THR A 281 -19.80 -17.06 6.57
C THR A 281 -19.60 -18.34 7.37
N MET A 282 -19.02 -18.21 8.57
CA MET A 282 -19.04 -19.28 9.57
C MET A 282 -20.48 -19.38 10.08
N HIS A 283 -21.34 -20.07 9.34
CA HIS A 283 -22.58 -20.62 9.84
C HIS A 283 -22.43 -22.14 9.87
N GLU A 284 -21.73 -22.65 10.88
CA GLU A 284 -21.98 -24.01 11.37
C GLU A 284 -22.96 -23.88 12.55
N ASN A 285 -24.20 -24.28 12.31
CA ASN A 285 -25.21 -24.52 13.34
C ASN A 285 -24.72 -25.65 14.26
N PRO A 286 -24.59 -25.44 15.59
CA PRO A 286 -24.39 -26.53 16.51
C PRO A 286 -25.75 -27.04 17.02
N GLU A 287 -26.53 -27.68 16.14
CA GLU A 287 -27.65 -28.53 16.57
C GLU A 287 -27.76 -29.75 15.67
N ASN A 288 -27.09 -30.84 16.07
CA ASN A 288 -27.68 -32.17 16.19
C ASN A 288 -26.61 -33.22 16.52
N GLN A 289 -27.04 -34.22 17.31
CA GLN A 289 -26.31 -35.38 17.85
C GLN A 289 -25.68 -35.07 19.22
N THR A 290 -26.14 -35.62 20.36
CA THR A 290 -26.52 -37.04 20.55
C THR A 290 -27.53 -37.20 21.70
N GLN A 291 -28.72 -37.71 21.38
CA GLN A 291 -29.49 -38.60 22.27
C GLN A 291 -29.36 -40.01 21.69
N LYS A 292 -28.72 -40.91 22.44
CA LYS A 292 -29.08 -42.31 22.68
C LYS A 292 -28.00 -42.99 23.51
#